data_AF-A0AAU2LF78-F1
#
_entry.id   AF-A0AAU2LF78-F1
#
_cell.length_a   1.000
_cell.length_b   1.000
_cell.length_c   1.000
_cell.angle_alpha   90.00
_cell.angle_beta   90.00
_cell.angle_gamma   90.00
#
_symmetry.space_group_name_H-M   'P 1'
#
loop_
_entity.id
_entity.type
_entity.pdbx_description
1 polymer ?
#
loop_
_entity_poly.entity_id
_entity_poly.type
_entity_poly.pdbx_seq_one_letter_code
_entity_poly.pdbx_strand_id
1 'polypeptide(L)'
;MPRIRPGRVRTKHTNRRAPLLLSTMDPEDFNVRPGETKTIACPDCRTWRRIMGDKVLKIREHCISDKVAEGDKHTACLGSDQVVVINIDVKQWQAKQDRLLRDAMPQENRRAAQQFYKPLPAPAAPVARIKAEATLETTRQSYLAHRKGCTRCVGGKHHWHCQDGATLARSYILALQEEPARREARAEQERQERRAERKRTAPSVRKAQWAEHGGRPVETMNNQCRKRPTGMVSDFRGPQVPLAPKDAEAHDRRQVELGRQYARRTPAA
;
A
#
# COMPACT_ATOMS: atom_id res chain seq x y z
N MET A 1 30.20 -26.83 0.77
CA MET A 1 30.12 -25.84 -0.32
C MET A 1 30.36 -26.56 -1.64
N PRO A 2 29.35 -26.77 -2.49
CA PRO A 2 29.58 -27.40 -3.80
C PRO A 2 30.55 -26.53 -4.60
N ARG A 3 31.68 -27.10 -5.02
CA ARG A 3 32.66 -26.43 -5.87
C ARG A 3 32.01 -26.18 -7.23
N ILE A 4 31.57 -24.95 -7.47
CA ILE A 4 31.12 -24.51 -8.79
C ILE A 4 32.34 -24.62 -9.71
N ARG A 5 32.33 -25.62 -10.60
CA ARG A 5 33.42 -25.79 -11.58
C ARG A 5 33.42 -24.54 -12.48
N PRO A 6 34.55 -23.84 -12.64
CA PRO A 6 34.63 -22.76 -13.60
C PRO A 6 34.25 -23.31 -14.98
N GLY A 7 33.37 -22.58 -15.68
CA GLY A 7 32.91 -22.95 -17.01
C GLY A 7 34.10 -22.95 -17.96
N ARG A 8 34.68 -24.12 -18.23
CA ARG A 8 35.78 -24.26 -19.18
C ARG A 8 35.25 -23.98 -20.59
N VAL A 9 36.01 -23.22 -21.38
CA VAL A 9 35.79 -23.12 -22.82
C VAL A 9 36.00 -24.52 -23.39
N ARG A 10 34.90 -25.17 -23.83
CA ARG A 10 34.90 -26.56 -24.29
C ARG A 10 35.61 -26.70 -25.64
N THR A 11 35.65 -25.64 -26.44
CA THR A 11 36.08 -25.64 -27.84
C THR A 11 37.18 -24.59 -28.09
N LYS A 12 38.25 -25.00 -28.79
CA LYS A 12 39.27 -24.03 -29.26
C LYS A 12 38.70 -23.06 -30.31
N HIS A 13 37.60 -23.44 -30.95
CA HIS A 13 36.91 -22.69 -31.99
C HIS A 13 36.55 -21.26 -31.57
N THR A 14 36.66 -20.33 -32.51
CA THR A 14 36.19 -18.94 -32.39
C THR A 14 35.46 -18.61 -33.67
N ASN A 15 34.50 -17.68 -33.63
CA ASN A 15 33.78 -17.23 -34.82
C ASN A 15 34.63 -16.42 -35.82
N ARG A 16 35.95 -16.31 -35.58
CA ARG A 16 36.94 -15.59 -36.41
C ARG A 16 36.66 -14.10 -36.62
N ARG A 17 35.65 -13.52 -35.93
CA ARG A 17 35.40 -12.08 -35.94
C ARG A 17 36.49 -11.35 -35.15
N ALA A 18 36.59 -10.04 -35.41
CA ALA A 18 37.43 -9.17 -34.60
C ALA A 18 37.08 -9.30 -33.11
N PRO A 19 38.07 -9.30 -32.21
CA PRO A 19 37.83 -9.34 -30.78
C PRO A 19 36.98 -8.15 -30.33
N LEU A 20 35.98 -8.43 -29.50
CA LEU A 20 35.10 -7.42 -28.93
C LEU A 20 35.82 -6.75 -27.76
N LEU A 21 36.12 -5.46 -27.93
CA LEU A 21 36.72 -4.63 -26.89
C LEU A 21 35.63 -4.15 -25.93
N LEU A 22 35.81 -4.33 -24.63
CA LEU A 22 34.82 -3.82 -23.67
C LEU A 22 34.79 -2.28 -23.62
N SER A 23 35.87 -1.61 -24.01
CA SER A 23 35.90 -0.14 -24.08
C SER A 23 34.97 0.44 -25.15
N THR A 24 34.58 -0.34 -26.15
CA THR A 24 33.68 0.11 -27.23
C THR A 24 32.21 -0.13 -26.90
N MET A 25 31.92 -0.79 -25.78
CA MET A 25 30.56 -1.11 -25.34
C MET A 25 30.10 -0.20 -24.22
N ASP A 26 28.79 -0.06 -24.08
CA ASP A 26 28.22 0.66 -22.96
C ASP A 26 28.52 -0.08 -21.65
N PRO A 27 28.90 0.63 -20.58
CA PRO A 27 29.24 0.03 -19.30
C PRO A 27 28.13 -0.82 -18.66
N GLU A 28 26.88 -0.62 -19.10
CA GLU A 28 25.67 -1.34 -18.65
C GLU A 28 25.48 -2.67 -19.37
N ASP A 29 26.14 -2.88 -20.51
CA ASP A 29 25.99 -4.08 -21.35
C ASP A 29 26.95 -5.21 -20.98
N PHE A 30 27.73 -5.06 -19.90
CA PHE A 30 28.61 -6.12 -19.42
C PHE A 30 28.78 -6.05 -17.90
N ASN A 31 29.05 -7.22 -17.31
CA ASN A 31 29.47 -7.34 -15.93
C ASN A 31 30.82 -8.06 -15.88
N VAL A 32 31.83 -7.36 -15.37
CA VAL A 32 33.19 -7.91 -15.16
C VAL A 32 33.66 -7.74 -13.71
N ARG A 33 32.72 -7.62 -12.75
CA ARG A 33 33.04 -7.44 -11.34
C ARG A 33 33.87 -8.61 -10.81
N PRO A 34 34.99 -8.36 -10.09
CA PRO A 34 35.77 -9.42 -9.47
C PRO A 34 34.92 -10.25 -8.50
N GLY A 35 35.02 -11.58 -8.58
CA GLY A 35 34.26 -12.51 -7.74
C GLY A 35 32.86 -12.87 -8.25
N GLU A 36 32.34 -12.16 -9.26
CA GLU A 36 31.07 -12.48 -9.91
C GLU A 36 31.25 -13.23 -11.23
N THR A 37 30.15 -13.80 -11.74
CA THR A 37 30.16 -14.45 -13.06
C THR A 37 30.21 -13.37 -14.13
N LYS A 38 31.26 -13.37 -14.94
CA LYS A 38 31.40 -12.43 -16.06
C LYS A 38 30.26 -12.63 -17.07
N THR A 39 29.52 -11.57 -17.38
CA THR A 39 28.42 -11.59 -18.34
C THR A 39 28.50 -10.42 -19.31
N ILE A 40 27.87 -10.57 -20.47
CA ILE A 40 27.85 -9.57 -21.54
C ILE A 40 26.55 -9.70 -22.32
N ALA A 41 25.95 -8.58 -22.69
CA ALA A 41 24.89 -8.50 -23.67
C ALA A 41 25.51 -8.72 -25.06
N CYS A 42 25.08 -9.78 -25.75
CA CYS A 42 25.59 -10.06 -27.10
C CYS A 42 25.25 -8.91 -28.06
N PRO A 43 26.19 -8.37 -28.84
CA PRO A 43 25.92 -7.23 -29.73
C PRO A 43 24.92 -7.56 -30.85
N ASP A 44 24.85 -8.83 -31.30
CA ASP A 44 23.96 -9.24 -32.38
C ASP A 44 22.52 -9.50 -31.89
N CYS A 45 22.32 -10.15 -30.74
CA CYS A 45 20.98 -10.54 -30.25
C CYS A 45 20.53 -9.86 -28.95
N ARG A 46 21.36 -8.98 -28.38
CA ARG A 46 21.13 -8.25 -27.11
C ARG A 46 20.74 -9.09 -25.90
N THR A 47 20.92 -10.40 -25.99
CA THR A 47 20.64 -11.31 -24.88
C THR A 47 21.85 -11.38 -23.96
N TRP A 48 21.60 -11.35 -22.65
CA TRP A 48 22.64 -11.50 -21.63
C TRP A 48 23.20 -12.92 -21.64
N ARG A 49 24.51 -13.04 -21.92
CA ARG A 49 25.23 -14.31 -21.99
C ARG A 49 26.45 -14.29 -21.08
N ARG A 50 26.92 -15.48 -20.70
CA ARG A 50 28.12 -15.63 -19.87
C ARG A 50 29.37 -15.50 -20.75
N ILE A 51 30.38 -14.81 -20.22
CA ILE A 51 31.73 -14.85 -20.76
C ILE A 51 32.43 -16.08 -20.17
N MET A 52 32.91 -16.96 -21.03
CA MET A 52 33.56 -18.22 -20.67
C MET A 52 35.09 -18.10 -20.83
N GLY A 53 35.83 -18.82 -19.99
CA GLY A 53 37.29 -18.94 -20.07
C GLY A 53 38.06 -18.08 -19.08
N ASP A 54 39.34 -18.43 -18.92
CA ASP A 54 40.26 -17.76 -18.00
C ASP A 54 41.27 -16.88 -18.77
N LYS A 55 41.97 -17.48 -19.75
CA LYS A 55 42.98 -16.79 -20.59
C LYS A 55 42.39 -16.15 -21.84
N VAL A 56 41.50 -16.87 -22.53
CA VAL A 56 40.80 -16.41 -23.73
C VAL A 56 39.34 -16.36 -23.39
N LEU A 57 38.81 -15.14 -23.26
CA LEU A 57 37.43 -14.90 -22.91
C LEU A 57 36.58 -14.95 -24.17
N LYS A 58 35.48 -15.70 -24.13
CA LYS A 58 34.55 -15.82 -25.26
C LYS A 58 33.10 -15.75 -24.81
N ILE A 59 32.23 -15.19 -25.66
CA ILE A 59 30.78 -15.27 -25.44
C ILE A 59 30.34 -16.73 -25.58
N ARG A 60 29.62 -17.25 -24.58
CA ARG A 60 29.09 -18.62 -24.62
C ARG A 60 28.23 -18.83 -25.88
N GLU A 61 28.38 -19.99 -26.50
CA GLU A 61 27.52 -20.48 -27.58
C GLU A 61 26.02 -20.31 -27.22
N HIS A 62 25.27 -19.64 -28.08
CA HIS A 62 23.85 -19.37 -27.87
C HIS A 62 23.10 -19.16 -29.19
N CYS A 63 21.78 -19.18 -29.09
CA CYS A 63 20.87 -18.99 -30.22
C CYS A 63 20.34 -17.55 -30.24
N ILE A 64 19.90 -17.09 -31.42
CA ILE A 64 19.34 -15.73 -31.60
C ILE A 64 18.07 -15.54 -30.76
N SER A 65 17.23 -16.58 -30.70
CA SER A 65 16.04 -16.63 -29.86
C SER A 65 16.01 -17.93 -29.07
N ASP A 66 15.71 -17.81 -27.76
CA ASP A 66 15.44 -18.96 -26.89
C ASP A 66 13.98 -19.45 -27.08
N LYS A 67 13.14 -18.70 -27.80
CA LYS A 67 11.76 -19.05 -28.17
C LYS A 67 11.71 -19.37 -29.66
N VAL A 68 11.59 -20.65 -29.98
CA VAL A 68 11.40 -21.15 -31.35
C VAL A 68 10.17 -22.05 -31.34
N ALA A 69 9.38 -22.03 -32.42
CA ALA A 69 8.19 -22.87 -32.54
C ALA A 69 8.56 -24.36 -32.52
N GLU A 70 7.67 -25.20 -32.00
CA GLU A 70 7.90 -26.63 -31.86
C GLU A 70 8.15 -27.27 -33.23
N GLY A 71 9.39 -27.70 -33.48
CA GLY A 71 9.82 -28.31 -34.75
C GLY A 71 10.92 -27.55 -35.52
N ASP A 72 11.14 -26.27 -35.21
CA ASP A 72 12.16 -25.46 -35.89
C ASP A 72 13.53 -25.54 -35.20
N LYS A 73 14.61 -25.54 -36.00
CA LYS A 73 15.98 -25.56 -35.48
C LYS A 73 16.34 -24.18 -34.95
N HIS A 74 16.85 -24.13 -33.72
CA HIS A 74 17.43 -22.90 -33.19
C HIS A 74 18.61 -22.45 -34.06
N THR A 75 18.53 -21.24 -34.60
CA THR A 75 19.63 -20.63 -35.35
C THR A 75 20.69 -20.11 -34.39
N ALA A 76 21.94 -20.54 -34.61
CA ALA A 76 23.08 -20.08 -33.83
C ALA A 76 23.29 -18.57 -34.04
N CYS A 77 23.53 -17.85 -32.95
CA CYS A 77 23.83 -16.42 -33.04
C CYS A 77 25.23 -16.21 -33.60
N LEU A 78 25.39 -15.22 -34.49
CA LEU A 78 26.68 -14.89 -35.09
C LEU A 78 27.72 -14.40 -34.07
N GLY A 79 27.26 -13.82 -32.96
CA GLY A 79 28.08 -13.40 -31.82
C GLY A 79 28.50 -14.54 -30.89
N SER A 80 28.04 -15.77 -31.13
CA SER A 80 28.52 -16.95 -30.42
C SER A 80 30.02 -17.14 -30.64
N ASP A 81 30.74 -17.58 -29.61
CA ASP A 81 32.19 -17.79 -29.64
C ASP A 81 33.04 -16.58 -30.06
N GLN A 82 32.47 -15.37 -29.98
CA GLN A 82 33.23 -14.14 -30.19
C GLN A 82 34.20 -13.93 -29.03
N VAL A 83 35.46 -13.65 -29.36
CA VAL A 83 36.50 -13.34 -28.37
C VAL A 83 36.22 -11.97 -27.75
N VAL A 84 36.31 -11.88 -26.42
CA VAL A 84 36.13 -10.65 -25.65
C VAL A 84 37.48 -10.25 -25.05
N VAL A 85 37.85 -8.98 -25.15
CA VAL A 85 39.07 -8.43 -24.54
C VAL A 85 38.67 -7.39 -23.51
N ILE A 86 39.06 -7.64 -22.26
CA ILE A 86 38.89 -6.67 -21.17
C ILE A 86 40.02 -5.64 -21.28
N ASN A 87 39.79 -4.59 -22.05
CA ASN A 87 40.73 -3.48 -22.27
C ASN A 87 40.29 -2.21 -21.52
N ILE A 88 39.75 -2.39 -20.32
CA ILE A 88 39.29 -1.32 -19.44
C ILE A 88 39.89 -1.50 -18.04
N ASP A 89 40.03 -0.41 -17.29
CA ASP A 89 40.33 -0.50 -15.87
C ASP A 89 39.08 -0.99 -15.12
N VAL A 90 39.08 -2.26 -14.73
CA VAL A 90 37.97 -2.91 -14.03
C VAL A 90 37.65 -2.21 -12.71
N LYS A 91 38.64 -1.65 -12.01
CA LYS A 91 38.40 -0.92 -10.75
C LYS A 91 37.67 0.39 -11.00
N GLN A 92 38.08 1.14 -12.01
CA GLN A 92 37.40 2.39 -12.40
C GLN A 92 35.99 2.13 -12.94
N TRP A 93 35.83 1.10 -13.77
CA TRP A 93 34.52 0.67 -14.26
C TRP A 93 33.59 0.29 -13.09
N GLN A 94 34.10 -0.50 -12.13
CA GLN A 94 33.33 -0.90 -10.95
C GLN A 94 32.91 0.34 -10.13
N ALA A 95 33.83 1.27 -9.88
CA ALA A 95 33.51 2.51 -9.17
C ALA A 95 32.45 3.35 -9.90
N LYS A 96 32.45 3.34 -11.25
CA LYS A 96 31.43 4.02 -12.07
C LYS A 96 30.07 3.32 -11.94
N GLN A 97 30.03 1.99 -11.98
CA GLN A 97 28.80 1.21 -11.81
C GLN A 97 28.22 1.32 -10.39
N ASP A 98 29.07 1.29 -9.36
CA ASP A 98 28.66 1.45 -7.97
C ASP A 98 28.08 2.85 -7.70
N ARG A 99 28.49 3.89 -8.43
CA ARG A 99 27.86 5.22 -8.35
C ARG A 99 26.44 5.25 -8.94
N LEU A 100 26.15 4.42 -9.93
CA LEU A 100 24.83 4.37 -10.58
C LEU A 100 23.80 3.62 -9.74
N LEU A 101 24.24 2.67 -8.91
CA LEU A 101 23.39 1.97 -7.95
C LEU A 101 23.09 2.90 -6.76
N ARG A 102 21.83 3.32 -6.58
CA ARG A 102 21.39 4.23 -5.49
C ARG A 102 21.84 3.79 -4.09
N ASP A 103 21.96 2.48 -3.86
CA ASP A 103 22.32 1.91 -2.57
C ASP A 103 23.83 1.65 -2.39
N ALA A 104 24.63 1.69 -3.46
CA ALA A 104 26.06 1.39 -3.39
C ALA A 104 26.95 2.62 -3.16
N MET A 105 26.36 3.82 -3.00
CA MET A 105 27.10 4.97 -2.50
C MET A 105 27.45 4.74 -1.02
N PRO A 106 28.76 4.61 -0.66
CA PRO A 106 29.19 4.40 0.71
C PRO A 106 28.58 5.45 1.61
N GLN A 107 28.17 5.07 2.83
CA GLN A 107 27.57 5.98 3.81
C GLN A 107 28.45 7.22 4.06
N GLU A 108 29.77 7.05 3.91
CA GLU A 108 30.81 8.07 4.00
C GLU A 108 30.73 9.14 2.89
N ASN A 109 30.32 8.75 1.68
CA ASN A 109 30.18 9.64 0.51
C ASN A 109 28.78 10.26 0.40
N ARG A 110 27.82 9.76 1.17
CA ARG A 110 26.56 10.45 1.37
C ARG A 110 26.91 11.68 2.20
N ARG A 111 26.86 12.88 1.60
CA ARG A 111 26.89 14.12 2.38
C ARG A 111 25.85 13.93 3.48
N ALA A 112 26.29 13.95 4.74
CA ALA A 112 25.35 14.06 5.85
C ALA A 112 24.46 15.25 5.48
N ALA A 113 23.16 15.01 5.35
CA ALA A 113 22.22 16.10 5.22
C ALA A 113 22.35 16.87 6.53
N GLN A 114 23.25 17.86 6.58
CA GLN A 114 23.17 18.93 7.54
C GLN A 114 21.87 19.62 7.18
N GLN A 115 20.80 19.12 7.79
CA GLN A 115 19.51 19.76 7.77
C GLN A 115 19.72 21.06 8.51
N PHE A 116 20.06 22.11 7.78
CA PHE A 116 19.82 23.46 8.25
C PHE A 116 18.32 23.59 8.37
N TYR A 117 17.79 23.26 9.55
CA TYR A 117 16.39 23.48 9.84
C TYR A 117 16.15 24.96 9.67
N LYS A 118 15.21 25.30 8.77
CA LYS A 118 14.63 26.64 8.81
C LYS A 118 14.17 26.87 10.25
N PRO A 119 14.47 28.03 10.85
CA PRO A 119 13.96 28.35 12.18
C PRO A 119 12.47 28.05 12.16
N LEU A 120 12.04 27.19 13.09
CA LEU A 120 10.64 26.79 13.19
C LEU A 120 9.82 28.07 13.26
N PRO A 121 8.82 28.26 12.38
CA PRO A 121 7.95 29.41 12.49
C PRO A 121 7.36 29.43 13.90
N ALA A 122 7.20 30.62 14.47
CA ALA A 122 6.59 30.76 15.78
C ALA A 122 5.31 29.91 15.83
N PRO A 123 5.10 29.12 16.89
CA PRO A 123 3.98 28.21 16.97
C PRO A 123 2.70 28.99 16.68
N ALA A 124 1.92 28.50 15.72
CA ALA A 124 0.64 29.12 15.39
C ALA A 124 -0.17 29.27 16.68
N ALA A 125 -0.84 30.42 16.83
CA ALA A 125 -1.70 30.64 17.97
C ALA A 125 -2.63 29.42 18.13
N PRO A 126 -2.70 28.80 19.33
CA PRO A 126 -3.49 27.59 19.51
C PRO A 126 -4.91 27.87 19.05
N VAL A 127 -5.51 26.96 18.27
CA VAL A 127 -6.84 27.14 17.66
C VAL A 127 -7.90 27.52 18.71
N ALA A 128 -7.72 27.06 19.96
CA ALA A 128 -8.52 27.46 21.12
C ALA A 128 -8.56 28.99 21.40
N ARG A 129 -7.55 29.75 20.97
CA ARG A 129 -7.48 31.22 21.09
C ARG A 129 -7.97 31.96 19.85
N ILE A 130 -8.06 31.28 18.70
CA ILE A 130 -8.41 31.94 17.43
C ILE A 130 -9.91 32.26 17.39
N LYS A 131 -10.77 31.40 17.95
CA LYS A 131 -12.18 31.69 18.23
C LYS A 131 -12.64 30.78 19.38
N ALA A 132 -12.51 31.23 20.62
CA ALA A 132 -13.44 30.76 21.63
C ALA A 132 -14.81 31.34 21.24
N GLU A 133 -15.56 30.60 20.42
CA GLU A 133 -16.89 31.02 19.99
C GLU A 133 -17.71 31.30 21.24
N ALA A 134 -18.17 32.54 21.39
CA ALA A 134 -18.99 32.92 22.52
C ALA A 134 -20.20 31.97 22.56
N THR A 135 -20.32 31.22 23.65
CA THR A 135 -21.44 30.31 23.88
C THR A 135 -22.72 31.12 24.10
N LEU A 136 -23.88 30.51 23.92
CA LEU A 136 -25.15 31.15 24.25
C LEU A 136 -25.18 31.69 25.69
N GLU A 137 -24.61 30.93 26.63
CA GLU A 137 -24.57 31.33 28.05
C GLU A 137 -23.68 32.54 28.28
N THR A 138 -22.49 32.58 27.67
CA THR A 138 -21.55 33.71 27.83
C THR A 138 -22.08 34.99 27.17
N THR A 139 -22.69 34.89 25.99
CA THR A 139 -23.34 36.04 25.33
C THR A 139 -24.55 36.55 26.13
N ARG A 140 -25.37 35.65 26.67
CA ARG A 140 -26.50 36.00 27.55
C ARG A 140 -26.04 36.72 28.81
N GLN A 141 -25.02 36.18 29.50
CA GLN A 141 -24.47 36.77 30.72
C GLN A 141 -23.89 38.15 30.45
N SER A 142 -23.12 38.30 29.36
CA SER A 142 -22.52 39.58 28.98
C SER A 142 -23.59 40.64 28.69
N TYR A 143 -24.64 40.29 27.96
CA TYR A 143 -25.77 41.18 27.70
C TYR A 143 -26.51 41.60 28.99
N LEU A 144 -26.81 40.64 29.87
CA LEU A 144 -27.49 40.92 31.14
C LEU A 144 -26.63 41.74 32.10
N ALA A 145 -25.32 41.47 32.17
CA ALA A 145 -24.38 42.23 32.99
C ALA A 145 -24.32 43.69 32.54
N HIS A 146 -24.21 43.92 31.22
CA HIS A 146 -24.25 45.27 30.66
C HIS A 146 -25.56 45.99 30.96
N ARG A 147 -26.70 45.31 30.77
CA ARG A 147 -28.02 45.89 31.04
C ARG A 147 -28.20 46.29 32.51
N LYS A 148 -27.58 45.58 33.45
CA LYS A 148 -27.61 45.89 34.89
C LYS A 148 -26.65 47.01 35.28
N GLY A 149 -25.47 47.07 34.67
CA GLY A 149 -24.40 48.02 35.04
C GLY A 149 -24.39 49.34 34.27
N CYS A 150 -25.07 49.44 33.14
CA CYS A 150 -25.03 50.63 32.29
C CYS A 150 -26.14 51.63 32.66
N THR A 151 -25.75 52.80 33.19
CA THR A 151 -26.67 53.88 33.58
C THR A 151 -27.54 54.38 32.43
N ARG A 152 -27.01 54.39 31.20
CA ARG A 152 -27.77 54.75 29.97
C ARG A 152 -28.87 53.72 29.65
N CYS A 153 -28.63 52.44 29.91
CA CYS A 153 -29.59 51.36 29.65
C CYS A 153 -30.60 51.18 30.80
N VAL A 154 -30.25 51.56 32.04
CA VAL A 154 -31.10 51.42 33.23
C VAL A 154 -31.99 52.66 33.47
N GLY A 155 -31.50 53.87 33.16
CA GLY A 155 -32.13 55.13 33.55
C GLY A 155 -32.73 55.98 32.43
N GLY A 156 -32.79 55.51 31.19
CA GLY A 156 -33.22 56.31 30.04
C GLY A 156 -34.74 56.42 29.88
N LYS A 157 -35.27 57.65 29.81
CA LYS A 157 -36.65 57.97 29.32
C LYS A 157 -36.90 57.59 27.85
N HIS A 158 -35.86 57.18 27.14
CA HIS A 158 -35.93 56.64 25.79
C HIS A 158 -35.54 55.16 25.84
N HIS A 159 -36.42 54.29 25.33
CA HIS A 159 -36.28 52.83 25.29
C HIS A 159 -35.14 52.32 24.38
N TRP A 160 -34.13 53.14 24.11
CA TRP A 160 -33.04 52.85 23.20
C TRP A 160 -31.84 52.28 23.95
N HIS A 161 -31.41 51.08 23.55
CA HIS A 161 -30.16 50.49 24.00
C HIS A 161 -28.97 51.39 23.61
N CYS A 162 -27.97 51.51 24.48
CA CYS A 162 -26.70 52.12 24.07
C CYS A 162 -26.02 51.26 22.99
N GLN A 163 -25.08 51.84 22.23
CA GLN A 163 -24.42 51.15 21.11
C GLN A 163 -23.73 49.84 21.50
N ASP A 164 -23.14 49.79 22.69
CA ASP A 164 -22.52 48.57 23.23
C ASP A 164 -23.58 47.53 23.60
N GLY A 165 -24.67 47.96 24.23
CA GLY A 165 -25.83 47.11 24.53
C GLY A 165 -26.49 46.54 23.28
N ALA A 166 -26.60 47.33 22.21
CA ALA A 166 -27.11 46.90 20.90
C ALA A 166 -26.17 45.87 20.24
N THR A 167 -24.86 46.01 20.40
CA THR A 167 -23.88 45.04 19.91
C THR A 167 -23.98 43.72 20.68
N LEU A 168 -24.05 43.77 22.02
CA LEU A 168 -24.24 42.57 22.86
C LEU A 168 -25.58 41.86 22.60
N ALA A 169 -26.66 42.62 22.37
CA ALA A 169 -27.96 42.06 22.01
C ALA A 169 -27.91 41.31 20.67
N ARG A 170 -27.25 41.90 19.65
CA ARG A 170 -27.04 41.24 18.35
C ARG A 170 -26.22 39.96 18.49
N SER A 171 -25.13 39.99 19.26
CA SER A 171 -24.34 38.78 19.52
C SER A 171 -25.13 37.68 20.23
N TYR A 172 -26.02 38.03 21.17
CA TYR A 172 -26.89 37.08 21.84
C TYR A 172 -27.94 36.47 20.89
N ILE A 173 -28.56 37.28 20.02
CA ILE A 173 -29.53 36.79 19.03
C ILE A 173 -28.86 35.84 18.03
N LEU A 174 -27.66 36.18 17.54
CA LEU A 174 -26.91 35.29 16.65
C LEU A 174 -26.57 33.96 17.33
N ALA A 175 -26.11 34.00 18.59
CA ALA A 175 -25.85 32.78 19.36
C ALA A 175 -27.12 31.93 19.55
N LEU A 176 -28.29 32.54 19.78
CA LEU A 176 -29.58 31.83 19.85
C LEU A 176 -29.93 31.11 18.55
N GLN A 177 -29.69 31.75 17.39
CA GLN A 177 -29.97 31.18 16.07
C GLN A 177 -29.01 30.04 15.72
N GLU A 178 -27.76 30.10 16.17
CA GLU A 178 -26.73 29.08 15.89
C GLU A 178 -26.79 27.86 16.83
N GLU A 179 -27.36 28.00 18.03
CA GLU A 179 -27.38 26.92 19.04
C GLU A 179 -28.02 25.60 18.55
N PRO A 180 -29.14 25.59 17.79
CA PRO A 180 -29.68 24.34 17.24
C PRO A 180 -28.66 23.59 16.38
N ALA A 181 -28.01 24.29 15.45
CA ALA A 181 -26.98 23.71 14.58
C ALA A 181 -25.76 23.21 15.39
N ARG A 182 -25.34 23.96 16.43
CA ARG A 182 -24.27 23.53 17.34
C ARG A 182 -24.65 22.27 18.12
N ARG A 183 -25.90 22.15 18.59
CA ARG A 183 -26.40 20.95 19.27
C ARG A 183 -26.43 19.74 18.34
N GLU A 184 -26.88 19.92 17.11
CA GLU A 184 -26.88 18.86 16.09
C GLU A 184 -25.46 18.41 15.75
N ALA A 185 -24.52 19.34 15.56
CA ALA A 185 -23.12 19.04 15.30
C ALA A 185 -22.48 18.25 16.46
N ARG A 186 -22.73 18.66 17.72
CA ARG A 186 -22.27 17.91 18.90
C ARG A 186 -22.85 16.49 18.95
N ALA A 187 -24.15 16.36 18.70
CA ALA A 187 -24.80 15.05 18.69
C ALA A 187 -24.27 14.16 17.56
N GLU A 188 -23.98 14.72 16.38
CA GLU A 188 -23.39 13.99 15.27
C GLU A 188 -21.96 13.54 15.58
N GLN A 189 -21.16 14.43 16.16
CA GLN A 189 -19.81 14.07 16.61
C GLN A 189 -19.85 12.94 17.65
N GLU A 190 -20.74 13.01 18.64
CA GLU A 190 -20.90 11.95 19.64
C GLU A 190 -21.33 10.62 18.97
N ARG A 191 -22.24 10.67 17.99
CA ARG A 191 -22.62 9.47 17.20
C ARG A 191 -21.43 8.90 16.44
N GLN A 192 -20.58 9.74 15.86
CA GLN A 192 -19.39 9.32 15.12
C GLN A 192 -18.34 8.70 16.05
N GLU A 193 -18.11 9.30 17.21
CA GLU A 193 -17.20 8.79 18.24
C GLU A 193 -17.67 7.41 18.74
N ARG A 194 -18.97 7.27 19.06
CA ARG A 194 -19.56 5.97 19.43
C ARG A 194 -19.42 4.93 18.31
N ARG A 195 -19.59 5.31 17.04
CA ARG A 195 -19.36 4.41 15.89
C ARG A 195 -17.89 4.01 15.76
N ALA A 196 -16.97 4.95 15.93
CA ALA A 196 -15.54 4.70 15.87
C ALA A 196 -15.09 3.77 16.99
N GLU A 197 -15.58 3.99 18.21
CA GLU A 197 -15.32 3.13 19.37
C GLU A 197 -15.83 1.71 19.14
N ARG A 198 -17.08 1.55 18.66
CA ARG A 198 -17.63 0.24 18.29
C ARG A 198 -16.79 -0.47 17.22
N LYS A 199 -16.30 0.26 16.20
CA LYS A 199 -15.43 -0.32 15.17
C LYS A 199 -14.09 -0.77 15.75
N ARG A 200 -13.52 -0.03 16.71
CA ARG A 200 -12.27 -0.39 17.40
C ARG A 200 -12.45 -1.63 18.28
N THR A 201 -13.59 -1.77 18.95
CA THR A 201 -13.86 -2.90 19.87
C THR A 201 -14.48 -4.12 19.18
N ALA A 202 -15.08 -3.97 17.99
CA ALA A 202 -15.72 -5.07 17.27
C ALA A 202 -14.82 -6.30 17.00
N PRO A 203 -13.53 -6.16 16.64
CA PRO A 203 -12.66 -7.33 16.44
C PRO A 203 -12.39 -8.12 17.72
N SER A 204 -12.21 -7.46 18.87
CA SER A 204 -11.97 -8.13 20.15
C SER A 204 -13.25 -8.79 20.68
N VAL A 205 -14.39 -8.12 20.55
CA VAL A 205 -15.71 -8.69 20.87
C VAL A 205 -16.00 -9.91 19.99
N ARG A 206 -15.75 -9.81 18.68
CA ARG A 206 -15.89 -10.94 17.75
C ARG A 206 -14.95 -12.08 18.14
N LYS A 207 -13.67 -11.80 18.41
CA LYS A 207 -12.73 -12.83 18.85
C LYS A 207 -13.20 -13.55 20.12
N ALA A 208 -13.75 -12.82 21.10
CA ALA A 208 -14.30 -13.40 22.32
C ALA A 208 -15.53 -14.29 22.02
N GLN A 209 -16.47 -13.83 21.18
CA GLN A 209 -17.63 -14.63 20.76
C GLN A 209 -17.23 -15.90 20.01
N TRP A 210 -16.23 -15.82 19.12
CA TRP A 210 -15.71 -16.99 18.42
C TRP A 210 -14.93 -17.92 19.34
N ALA A 211 -14.37 -17.45 20.45
CA ALA A 211 -13.73 -18.30 21.45
C ALA A 211 -14.75 -19.01 22.37
N GLU A 212 -15.95 -18.45 22.54
CA GLU A 212 -17.04 -19.09 23.29
C GLU A 212 -17.67 -20.26 22.49
N HIS A 213 -17.83 -20.07 21.17
CA HIS A 213 -18.42 -21.09 20.29
C HIS A 213 -17.39 -21.94 19.56
N GLY A 214 -16.13 -21.49 19.52
CA GLY A 214 -15.00 -22.20 18.93
C GLY A 214 -14.23 -22.95 19.99
N GLY A 215 -13.71 -24.11 19.63
CA GLY A 215 -12.90 -24.90 20.54
C GLY A 215 -12.41 -26.16 19.86
N ARG A 216 -11.55 -26.90 20.57
CA ARG A 216 -11.02 -28.19 20.11
C ARG A 216 -12.09 -29.11 19.52
N PRO A 217 -13.33 -29.22 20.03
CA PRO A 217 -14.34 -30.10 19.41
C PRO A 217 -14.72 -29.67 17.99
N VAL A 218 -14.97 -28.37 17.76
CA VAL A 218 -15.34 -27.82 16.44
C VAL A 218 -14.15 -27.89 15.48
N GLU A 219 -12.95 -27.51 15.93
CA GLU A 219 -11.72 -27.61 15.14
C GLU A 219 -11.36 -29.07 14.85
N THR A 220 -11.57 -29.98 15.80
CA THR A 220 -11.35 -31.42 15.60
C THR A 220 -12.35 -31.97 14.58
N MET A 221 -13.63 -31.60 14.63
CA MET A 221 -14.60 -31.99 13.59
C MET A 221 -14.27 -31.40 12.21
N ASN A 222 -13.78 -30.16 12.15
CA ASN A 222 -13.39 -29.52 10.88
C ASN A 222 -12.10 -30.13 10.30
N ASN A 223 -11.11 -30.42 11.16
CA ASN A 223 -9.86 -31.08 10.80
C ASN A 223 -10.04 -32.59 10.57
N GLN A 224 -11.15 -33.18 11.05
CA GLN A 224 -11.61 -34.52 10.68
C GLN A 224 -12.20 -34.58 9.27
N CYS A 225 -12.23 -33.47 8.50
CA CYS A 225 -12.30 -33.54 7.04
C CYS A 225 -11.06 -34.29 6.52
N ARG A 226 -11.14 -35.62 6.57
CA ARG A 226 -10.15 -36.58 6.13
C ARG A 226 -9.63 -36.21 4.74
N LYS A 227 -8.34 -36.42 4.49
CA LYS A 227 -7.83 -36.57 3.12
C LYS A 227 -8.70 -37.62 2.43
N ARG A 228 -9.56 -37.18 1.52
CA ARG A 228 -10.34 -38.10 0.70
C ARG A 228 -9.38 -38.86 -0.20
N PRO A 229 -9.42 -40.20 -0.23
CA PRO A 229 -8.74 -40.96 -1.25
C PRO A 229 -9.16 -40.47 -2.63
N THR A 230 -8.21 -40.33 -3.55
CA THR A 230 -8.48 -39.91 -4.93
C THR A 230 -9.49 -40.87 -5.56
N GLY A 231 -10.67 -40.35 -5.95
CA GLY A 231 -11.75 -41.12 -6.58
C GLY A 231 -13.04 -41.26 -5.77
N MET A 232 -13.07 -40.86 -4.49
CA MET A 232 -14.34 -40.82 -3.72
C MET A 232 -15.07 -39.48 -3.90
N VAL A 233 -16.29 -39.56 -4.43
CA VAL A 233 -17.28 -38.47 -4.41
C VAL A 233 -17.77 -38.31 -2.97
N SER A 234 -17.94 -37.07 -2.48
CA SER A 234 -18.44 -36.85 -1.12
C SER A 234 -19.79 -37.52 -0.90
N ASP A 235 -20.05 -38.06 0.29
CA ASP A 235 -21.41 -38.48 0.69
C ASP A 235 -22.43 -37.33 0.58
N PHE A 236 -21.97 -36.08 0.60
CA PHE A 236 -22.73 -34.85 0.35
C PHE A 236 -22.89 -34.47 -1.14
N ARG A 237 -22.41 -35.31 -2.07
CA ARG A 237 -22.54 -35.21 -3.53
C ARG A 237 -22.75 -36.59 -4.18
N GLY A 238 -23.26 -37.56 -3.43
CA GLY A 238 -23.70 -38.83 -4.00
C GLY A 238 -25.06 -38.65 -4.70
N PRO A 239 -25.41 -39.49 -5.68
CA PRO A 239 -26.76 -39.51 -6.28
C PRO A 239 -27.87 -39.80 -5.26
N GLN A 240 -27.53 -40.24 -4.03
CA GLN A 240 -28.46 -40.44 -2.93
C GLN A 240 -28.79 -39.18 -2.12
N VAL A 241 -28.15 -38.03 -2.38
CA VAL A 241 -28.48 -36.77 -1.68
C VAL A 241 -29.71 -36.15 -2.35
N PRO A 242 -30.85 -36.01 -1.65
CA PRO A 242 -32.03 -35.37 -2.23
C PRO A 242 -31.69 -33.92 -2.60
N LEU A 243 -31.63 -33.63 -3.89
CA LEU A 243 -31.42 -32.26 -4.40
C LEU A 243 -32.68 -31.41 -4.26
N ALA A 244 -33.84 -32.05 -4.11
CA ALA A 244 -35.10 -31.40 -3.84
C ALA A 244 -35.41 -31.42 -2.33
N PRO A 245 -36.00 -30.34 -1.78
CA PRO A 245 -36.54 -30.36 -0.43
C PRO A 245 -37.61 -31.44 -0.31
N LYS A 246 -37.68 -32.12 0.85
CA LYS A 246 -38.68 -33.17 1.12
C LYS A 246 -40.12 -32.67 1.01
N ASP A 247 -40.32 -31.37 1.22
CA ASP A 247 -41.58 -30.66 1.07
C ASP A 247 -41.30 -29.37 0.28
N ALA A 248 -41.67 -29.38 -1.00
CA ALA A 248 -41.46 -28.26 -1.90
C ALA A 248 -42.31 -27.05 -1.52
N GLU A 249 -43.56 -27.26 -1.08
CA GLU A 249 -44.49 -26.18 -0.76
C GLU A 249 -44.08 -25.43 0.52
N ALA A 250 -43.63 -26.15 1.55
CA ALA A 250 -43.09 -25.52 2.74
C ALA A 250 -41.79 -24.75 2.43
N HIS A 251 -40.93 -25.31 1.58
CA HIS A 251 -39.71 -24.64 1.14
C HIS A 251 -40.02 -23.33 0.41
N ASP A 252 -40.94 -23.35 -0.56
CA ASP A 252 -41.26 -22.20 -1.38
C ASP A 252 -41.95 -21.08 -0.58
N ARG A 253 -42.85 -21.44 0.33
CA ARG A 253 -43.44 -20.48 1.28
C ARG A 253 -42.37 -19.75 2.09
N ARG A 254 -41.37 -20.49 2.56
CA ARG A 254 -40.25 -19.92 3.33
C ARG A 254 -39.35 -19.04 2.48
N GLN A 255 -39.08 -19.41 1.23
CA GLN A 255 -38.29 -18.57 0.31
C GLN A 255 -38.99 -17.24 0.00
N VAL A 256 -40.31 -17.28 -0.21
CA VAL A 256 -41.13 -16.07 -0.41
C VAL A 256 -41.11 -15.18 0.83
N GLU A 257 -41.22 -15.76 2.03
CA GLU A 257 -41.17 -15.02 3.28
C GLU A 257 -39.80 -14.34 3.49
N LEU A 258 -38.71 -15.07 3.25
CA LEU A 258 -37.35 -14.52 3.33
C LEU A 258 -37.14 -13.39 2.32
N GLY A 259 -37.62 -13.53 1.08
CA GLY A 259 -37.57 -12.48 0.08
C GLY A 259 -38.26 -11.19 0.55
N ARG A 260 -39.43 -11.31 1.18
CA ARG A 260 -40.14 -10.16 1.80
C ARG A 260 -39.36 -9.54 2.95
N GLN A 261 -38.71 -10.34 3.78
CA GLN A 261 -37.89 -9.83 4.89
C GLN A 261 -36.66 -9.07 4.38
N TYR A 262 -35.99 -9.56 3.34
CA TYR A 262 -34.86 -8.87 2.73
C TYR A 262 -35.27 -7.56 2.07
N ALA A 263 -36.39 -7.54 1.34
CA ALA A 263 -36.93 -6.33 0.72
C ALA A 263 -37.27 -5.24 1.76
N ARG A 264 -37.72 -5.63 2.97
CA ARG A 264 -37.98 -4.70 4.08
C ARG A 264 -36.71 -4.18 4.77
N ARG A 265 -35.59 -4.92 4.68
CA ARG A 265 -34.32 -4.61 5.33
C ARG A 265 -33.39 -3.76 4.49
N THR A 266 -33.59 -3.70 3.17
CA THR A 266 -32.86 -2.80 2.30
C THR A 266 -33.53 -1.41 2.39
N PRO A 267 -32.94 -0.41 3.07
CA PRO A 267 -33.36 0.96 2.85
C PRO A 267 -33.10 1.26 1.38
N ALA A 268 -34.12 1.72 0.65
CA ALA A 268 -33.95 2.24 -0.70
C ALA A 268 -32.79 3.24 -0.68
N ALA A 269 -31.73 2.90 -1.40
CA ALA A 269 -30.58 3.76 -1.64
C ALA A 269 -30.98 4.90 -2.58
#